data_AF-A0A8T7EP83-F1
#
_entry.id   AF-A0A8T7EP83-F1
#
_cell.length_a   1.000
_cell.length_b   1.000
_cell.length_c   1.000
_cell.angle_alpha   90.00
_cell.angle_beta   90.00
_cell.angle_gamma   90.00
#
_symmetry.space_group_name_H-M   'P 1'
#
loop_
_entity.id
_entity.type
_entity.pdbx_description
1 polymer ?
#
loop_
_entity_poly.entity_id
_entity_poly.type
_entity_poly.pdbx_seq_one_letter_code
_entity_poly.pdbx_strand_id
1 'polypeptide(L)'
;MRNLPGIVAVLCIMILAACQPAAPQALPTAEPSAPPTAIPAAATPTPTPYVRPTPRPTSVFGSNISAMTRTGSLRLIHAAPDAGTLDARLAGDSLLNGLGFGRASSITPVIPGTYTLEIRTRAQEGDEPLASVDIEFLPGQIIDAVVVPDDAGALHIEHFDVTQPRLSEEQASVRFVHAMPGIGDIQVRAGASSSVLKLGEVSDGLVIPGQEQSLPSSTTRKKSSTIRCASGR
;
A
#
# COMPACT_ATOMS: atom_id res chain seq x y z
N MET A 1 42.66 -12.76 -20.79
CA MET A 1 41.65 -12.14 -19.91
C MET A 1 40.41 -11.91 -20.76
N ARG A 2 39.36 -12.72 -20.58
CA ARG A 2 38.13 -12.68 -21.40
C ARG A 2 37.09 -11.84 -20.67
N ASN A 3 36.72 -10.71 -21.26
CA ASN A 3 35.62 -9.87 -20.79
C ASN A 3 34.29 -10.61 -21.08
N LEU A 4 33.61 -11.08 -20.03
CA LEU A 4 32.22 -11.53 -20.16
C LEU A 4 31.30 -10.30 -20.13
N PRO A 5 30.34 -10.14 -21.06
CA PRO A 5 29.33 -9.10 -20.96
C PRO A 5 28.37 -9.44 -19.81
N GLY A 6 28.39 -8.61 -18.77
CA GLY A 6 27.47 -8.69 -17.63
C GLY A 6 26.01 -8.63 -18.10
N ILE A 7 25.25 -9.64 -17.68
CA ILE A 7 23.82 -9.75 -17.94
C ILE A 7 23.12 -8.65 -17.12
N VAL A 8 22.62 -7.62 -17.80
CA VAL A 8 21.83 -6.54 -17.21
C VAL A 8 20.42 -7.09 -16.91
N ALA A 9 20.24 -7.64 -15.71
CA ALA A 9 18.93 -8.01 -15.17
C ALA A 9 18.25 -6.75 -14.60
N VAL A 10 17.42 -6.10 -15.43
CA VAL A 10 16.48 -5.07 -14.94
C VAL A 10 15.33 -5.81 -14.28
N LEU A 11 15.34 -5.88 -12.95
CA LEU A 11 14.29 -6.50 -12.16
C LEU A 11 13.23 -5.46 -11.82
N CYS A 12 12.26 -5.28 -12.72
CA CYS A 12 11.01 -4.59 -12.42
C CYS A 12 10.22 -5.45 -11.41
N ILE A 13 10.23 -5.06 -10.13
CA ILE A 13 9.34 -5.64 -9.13
C ILE A 13 7.92 -5.12 -9.44
N MET A 14 7.14 -5.94 -10.13
CA MET A 14 5.71 -5.74 -10.34
C MET A 14 4.99 -5.96 -9.02
N ILE A 15 4.63 -4.89 -8.31
CA ILE A 15 3.71 -4.98 -7.18
C ILE A 15 2.30 -5.14 -7.77
N LEU A 16 1.69 -6.30 -7.52
CA LEU A 16 0.31 -6.60 -7.90
C LEU A 16 -0.63 -5.54 -7.29
N ALA A 17 -1.28 -4.78 -8.16
CA ALA A 17 -2.44 -3.98 -7.80
C ALA A 17 -3.57 -4.94 -7.38
N ALA A 18 -4.00 -4.87 -6.13
CA ALA A 18 -5.19 -5.56 -5.67
C ALA A 18 -6.42 -4.82 -6.20
N CYS A 19 -6.92 -5.24 -7.37
CA CYS A 19 -8.25 -4.88 -7.82
C CYS A 19 -9.25 -5.72 -7.00
N GLN A 20 -9.87 -5.12 -5.99
CA GLN A 20 -11.02 -5.75 -5.32
C GLN A 20 -12.24 -5.62 -6.24
N PRO A 21 -12.90 -6.72 -6.65
CA PRO A 21 -14.15 -6.63 -7.38
C PRO A 21 -15.26 -6.18 -6.41
N ALA A 22 -15.74 -4.95 -6.57
CA ALA A 22 -17.01 -4.53 -5.99
C ALA A 22 -18.12 -5.30 -6.72
N ALA A 23 -18.76 -6.24 -6.05
CA ALA A 23 -19.99 -6.83 -6.55
C ALA A 23 -21.05 -5.71 -6.68
N PRO A 24 -21.67 -5.53 -7.85
CA PRO A 24 -22.71 -4.51 -8.02
C PRO A 24 -23.93 -4.91 -7.18
N GLN A 25 -24.14 -4.22 -6.07
CA GLN A 25 -25.45 -4.24 -5.42
C GLN A 25 -26.39 -3.44 -6.32
N ALA A 26 -27.26 -4.17 -7.03
CA ALA A 26 -28.32 -3.58 -7.81
C ALA A 26 -29.15 -2.65 -6.92
N LEU A 27 -29.14 -1.34 -7.23
CA LEU A 27 -30.15 -0.43 -6.71
C LEU A 27 -31.52 -0.98 -7.12
N PRO A 28 -32.50 -1.12 -6.21
CA PRO A 28 -33.87 -1.38 -6.63
C PRO A 28 -34.36 -0.18 -7.45
N THR A 29 -34.64 -0.43 -8.72
CA THR A 29 -35.31 0.49 -9.65
C THR A 29 -36.63 0.94 -9.03
N ALA A 30 -36.77 2.25 -8.81
CA ALA A 30 -38.04 2.86 -8.45
C ALA A 30 -39.02 2.69 -9.62
N GLU A 31 -40.09 1.94 -9.40
CA GLU A 31 -41.23 1.83 -10.29
C GLU A 31 -42.04 3.15 -10.25
N PRO A 32 -42.38 3.76 -11.41
CA PRO A 32 -43.15 5.00 -11.44
C PRO A 32 -44.61 4.72 -11.03
N SER A 33 -44.96 5.03 -9.78
CA SER A 33 -46.32 4.99 -9.29
C SER A 33 -47.16 6.14 -9.87
N ALA A 34 -48.38 5.79 -10.28
CA ALA A 34 -49.41 6.60 -10.96
C ALA A 34 -49.72 7.97 -10.30
N PRO A 35 -50.30 8.93 -11.07
CA PRO A 35 -50.69 10.24 -10.54
C PRO A 35 -51.79 10.15 -9.46
N PRO A 36 -51.80 11.07 -8.48
CA PRO A 36 -52.68 10.99 -7.31
C PRO A 36 -54.12 11.37 -7.65
N THR A 37 -55.07 10.49 -7.33
CA THR A 37 -56.49 10.86 -7.22
C THR A 37 -56.70 11.64 -5.93
N ALA A 38 -57.32 12.82 -6.05
CA ALA A 38 -57.59 13.72 -4.94
C ALA A 38 -58.44 13.07 -3.84
N ILE A 39 -57.97 13.16 -2.59
CA ILE A 39 -58.73 12.84 -1.37
C ILE A 39 -59.37 14.14 -0.88
N PRO A 40 -60.69 14.20 -0.61
CA PRO A 40 -61.33 15.41 -0.12
C PRO A 40 -60.88 15.74 1.31
N ALA A 41 -60.75 17.04 1.58
CA ALA A 41 -60.35 17.60 2.86
C ALA A 41 -61.33 17.19 3.99
N ALA A 42 -60.84 16.37 4.91
CA ALA A 42 -61.51 16.08 6.17
C ALA A 42 -61.06 17.08 7.25
N ALA A 43 -62.02 17.56 8.03
CA ALA A 43 -61.88 18.63 9.01
C ALA A 43 -60.82 18.38 10.08
N THR A 44 -60.10 19.44 10.44
CA THR A 44 -59.06 19.49 11.46
C THR A 44 -59.63 19.24 12.86
N PRO A 45 -59.16 18.23 13.64
CA PRO A 45 -59.41 18.19 15.07
C PRO A 45 -58.44 19.14 15.81
N THR A 46 -58.95 19.84 16.82
CA THR A 46 -58.21 20.75 17.70
C THR A 46 -57.04 20.04 18.39
N PRO A 47 -55.81 20.61 18.41
CA PRO A 47 -54.67 19.97 19.05
C PRO A 47 -54.77 20.01 20.58
N THR A 48 -54.68 18.84 21.22
CA THR A 48 -54.37 18.72 22.65
C THR A 48 -52.89 19.03 22.90
N PRO A 49 -52.53 19.69 24.02
CA PRO A 49 -51.14 20.01 24.31
C PRO A 49 -50.33 18.72 24.60
N TYR A 50 -49.31 18.48 23.78
CA TYR A 50 -48.37 17.37 23.95
C TYR A 50 -47.35 17.70 25.04
N VAL A 51 -47.32 16.93 26.14
CA VAL A 51 -46.26 17.01 27.15
C VAL A 51 -45.02 16.31 26.60
N ARG A 52 -43.92 17.04 26.46
CA ARG A 52 -42.64 16.53 25.94
C ARG A 52 -42.02 15.54 26.95
N PRO A 53 -41.86 14.24 26.64
CA PRO A 53 -41.10 13.36 27.51
C PRO A 53 -39.62 13.75 27.47
N THR A 54 -39.01 13.86 28.65
CA THR A 54 -37.58 14.14 28.83
C THR A 54 -36.77 12.98 28.23
N PRO A 55 -35.79 13.22 27.33
CA PRO A 55 -34.99 12.13 26.80
C PRO A 55 -34.15 11.51 27.91
N ARG A 56 -34.28 10.19 28.08
CA ARG A 56 -33.36 9.38 28.88
C ARG A 56 -31.98 9.41 28.20
N PRO A 57 -30.86 9.61 28.92
CA PRO A 57 -29.55 9.56 28.28
C PRO A 57 -29.31 8.15 27.72
N THR A 58 -29.30 8.04 26.39
CA THR A 58 -28.88 6.83 25.68
C THR A 58 -27.37 6.69 25.86
N SER A 59 -26.93 5.64 26.55
CA SER A 59 -25.52 5.30 26.65
C SER A 59 -25.01 4.93 25.24
N VAL A 60 -24.20 5.80 24.64
CA VAL A 60 -23.48 5.52 23.39
C VAL A 60 -22.20 4.76 23.76
N PHE A 61 -22.34 3.50 24.15
CA PHE A 61 -21.23 2.55 24.29
C PHE A 61 -21.30 1.58 23.11
N GLY A 62 -20.90 2.05 21.93
CA GLY A 62 -21.04 1.25 20.72
C GLY A 62 -20.63 1.98 19.46
N SER A 63 -19.42 2.53 19.43
CA SER A 63 -18.76 2.97 18.19
C SER A 63 -17.31 3.23 18.54
N ASN A 64 -16.41 2.28 18.20
CA ASN A 64 -14.96 2.45 17.95
C ASN A 64 -14.16 1.12 18.08
N ILE A 65 -14.70 0.08 18.71
CA ILE A 65 -13.95 -1.19 18.89
C ILE A 65 -13.69 -1.94 17.57
N SER A 66 -14.51 -1.75 16.54
CA SER A 66 -14.32 -2.42 15.23
C SER A 66 -13.12 -1.85 14.45
N ALA A 67 -12.76 -0.58 14.69
CA ALA A 67 -11.48 -0.06 14.21
C ALA A 67 -10.35 -0.72 15.00
N MET A 68 -10.42 -0.77 16.33
CA MET A 68 -9.36 -1.34 17.19
C MET A 68 -9.10 -2.84 17.01
N THR A 69 -10.04 -3.60 16.43
CA THR A 69 -9.89 -5.05 16.18
C THR A 69 -9.41 -5.41 14.77
N ARG A 70 -9.26 -4.46 13.84
CA ARG A 70 -8.71 -4.78 12.50
C ARG A 70 -7.20 -4.96 12.61
N THR A 71 -6.69 -6.13 12.23
CA THR A 71 -5.23 -6.36 12.14
C THR A 71 -4.62 -5.45 11.09
N GLY A 72 -3.43 -4.91 11.40
CA GLY A 72 -2.54 -4.39 10.38
C GLY A 72 -1.95 -5.52 9.54
N SER A 73 -1.09 -5.17 8.60
CA SER A 73 -0.42 -6.12 7.73
C SER A 73 0.93 -5.60 7.28
N LEU A 74 1.89 -6.50 7.11
CA LEU A 74 3.24 -6.19 6.68
C LEU A 74 3.62 -7.04 5.48
N ARG A 75 4.29 -6.42 4.50
CA ARG A 75 4.98 -7.12 3.42
C ARG A 75 6.40 -6.59 3.31
N LEU A 76 7.37 -7.50 3.26
CA LEU A 76 8.77 -7.17 3.07
C LEU A 76 9.15 -7.26 1.60
N ILE A 77 9.95 -6.31 1.12
CA ILE A 77 10.47 -6.27 -0.23
C ILE A 77 11.99 -6.16 -0.16
N HIS A 78 12.69 -7.06 -0.83
CA HIS A 78 14.15 -7.04 -0.86
C HIS A 78 14.65 -6.32 -2.12
N ALA A 79 15.16 -5.11 -1.95
CA ALA A 79 15.68 -4.28 -3.05
C ALA A 79 17.21 -4.11 -3.04
N ALA A 80 17.95 -4.66 -2.07
CA ALA A 80 19.41 -4.60 -2.01
C ALA A 80 20.10 -5.77 -2.77
N PRO A 81 20.74 -5.54 -3.93
CA PRO A 81 21.30 -6.63 -4.75
C PRO A 81 22.45 -7.40 -4.07
N ASP A 82 23.22 -6.73 -3.22
CA ASP A 82 24.46 -7.27 -2.65
C ASP A 82 24.28 -7.87 -1.25
N ALA A 83 23.08 -7.82 -0.67
CA ALA A 83 22.82 -8.32 0.69
C ALA A 83 22.53 -9.83 0.78
N GLY A 84 22.48 -10.53 -0.37
CA GLY A 84 22.21 -11.96 -0.43
C GLY A 84 20.76 -12.33 -0.12
N THR A 85 20.57 -13.28 0.80
CA THR A 85 19.24 -13.71 1.23
C THR A 85 18.97 -13.18 2.63
N LEU A 86 17.82 -12.55 2.84
CA LEU A 86 17.46 -11.89 4.08
C LEU A 86 16.48 -12.72 4.92
N ASP A 87 16.70 -12.70 6.23
CA ASP A 87 15.76 -13.16 7.25
C ASP A 87 15.24 -11.92 8.00
N ALA A 88 14.00 -11.97 8.50
CA ALA A 88 13.35 -10.86 9.17
C ALA A 88 12.76 -11.27 10.51
N ARG A 89 12.91 -10.38 11.51
CA ARG A 89 12.31 -10.51 12.83
C ARG A 89 11.44 -9.31 13.15
N LEU A 90 10.34 -9.53 13.86
CA LEU A 90 9.46 -8.46 14.34
C LEU A 90 9.30 -8.62 15.86
N ALA A 91 9.69 -7.61 16.63
CA ALA A 91 9.77 -7.71 18.10
C ALA A 91 10.56 -8.94 18.61
N GLY A 92 11.63 -9.31 17.90
CA GLY A 92 12.50 -10.45 18.24
C GLY A 92 12.02 -11.82 17.73
N ASP A 93 10.74 -11.93 17.36
CA ASP A 93 10.16 -13.16 16.80
C ASP A 93 10.47 -13.30 15.31
N SER A 94 10.75 -14.53 14.86
CA SER A 94 10.99 -14.84 13.46
C SER A 94 9.73 -14.56 12.62
N LEU A 95 9.80 -13.61 11.70
CA LEU A 95 8.70 -13.25 10.81
C LEU A 95 8.78 -13.97 9.46
N LEU A 96 9.97 -13.99 8.86
CA LEU A 96 10.22 -14.52 7.52
C LEU A 96 11.65 -15.03 7.45
N ASN A 97 11.85 -16.14 6.75
CA ASN A 97 13.17 -16.67 6.50
C ASN A 97 13.38 -16.88 4.99
N GLY A 98 14.49 -16.37 4.46
CA GLY A 98 14.94 -16.71 3.12
C GLY A 98 14.43 -15.80 2.00
N LEU A 99 14.24 -14.49 2.24
CA LEU A 99 13.81 -13.56 1.19
C LEU A 99 14.96 -13.28 0.22
N GLY A 100 14.83 -13.77 -1.01
CA GLY A 100 15.80 -13.50 -2.08
C GLY A 100 15.63 -12.12 -2.70
N PHE A 101 16.71 -11.60 -3.29
CA PHE A 101 16.73 -10.31 -3.98
C PHE A 101 15.61 -10.16 -5.03
N GLY A 102 14.97 -8.99 -5.00
CA GLY A 102 13.87 -8.56 -5.85
C GLY A 102 12.61 -9.42 -5.77
N ARG A 103 12.41 -10.05 -4.61
CA ARG A 103 11.15 -10.67 -4.21
C ARG A 103 10.46 -9.83 -3.15
N ALA A 104 9.13 -9.94 -3.14
CA ALA A 104 8.30 -9.52 -2.02
C ALA A 104 7.85 -10.77 -1.25
N SER A 105 7.72 -10.66 0.07
CA SER A 105 7.10 -11.68 0.89
C SER A 105 5.59 -11.74 0.64
N SER A 106 4.95 -12.78 1.18
CA SER A 106 3.51 -12.74 1.42
C SER A 106 3.16 -11.61 2.39
N ILE A 107 1.92 -11.14 2.33
CA ILE A 107 1.38 -10.20 3.31
C ILE A 107 1.09 -10.97 4.60
N THR A 108 1.69 -10.54 5.70
CA THR A 108 1.52 -11.16 7.02
C THR A 108 0.68 -10.25 7.91
N PRO A 109 -0.40 -10.75 8.54
CA PRO A 109 -1.20 -9.95 9.47
C PRO A 109 -0.39 -9.63 10.74
N VAL A 110 -0.51 -8.41 11.23
CA VAL A 110 0.16 -7.91 12.43
C VAL A 110 -0.89 -7.27 13.34
N ILE A 111 -0.80 -7.52 14.64
CA ILE A 111 -1.70 -6.86 15.60
C ILE A 111 -1.34 -5.36 15.63
N PRO A 112 -2.32 -4.43 15.72
CA PRO A 112 -2.00 -3.01 15.82
C PRO A 112 -1.12 -2.70 17.03
N GLY A 113 -0.11 -1.87 16.83
CA GLY A 113 0.92 -1.57 17.83
C GLY A 113 2.25 -1.15 17.19
N THR A 114 3.21 -0.77 18.02
CA THR A 114 4.57 -0.41 17.58
C THR A 114 5.51 -1.59 17.76
N TYR A 115 6.25 -1.93 16.72
CA TYR A 115 7.18 -3.05 16.70
C TYR A 115 8.49 -2.66 16.03
N THR A 116 9.59 -3.18 16.56
CA THR A 116 10.90 -3.09 15.90
C THR A 116 11.01 -4.20 14.86
N LEU A 117 11.18 -3.81 13.60
CA LEU A 117 11.46 -4.71 12.48
C LEU A 117 12.97 -4.78 12.26
N GLU A 118 13.53 -5.98 12.32
CA GLU A 118 14.96 -6.24 12.14
C GLU A 118 15.20 -7.09 10.91
N ILE A 119 16.21 -6.72 10.12
CA ILE A 119 16.66 -7.45 8.93
C ILE A 119 18.04 -8.02 9.18
N ARG A 120 18.22 -9.29 8.81
CA ARG A 120 19.46 -10.04 9.01
C ARG A 120 19.84 -10.75 7.73
N THR A 121 21.13 -11.02 7.52
CA THR A 121 21.51 -11.98 6.47
C THR A 121 21.26 -13.38 7.00
N ARG A 122 20.85 -14.29 6.13
CA ARG A 122 20.81 -15.73 6.46
C ARG A 122 22.21 -16.33 6.68
N ALA A 123 23.24 -15.71 6.11
CA ALA A 123 24.61 -16.23 6.10
C ALA A 123 25.46 -15.78 7.30
N GLN A 124 25.11 -14.69 7.99
CA GLN A 124 25.83 -14.27 9.19
C GLN A 124 25.22 -14.89 10.45
N GLU A 125 26.07 -15.60 11.19
CA GLU A 125 25.87 -15.84 12.62
C GLU A 125 26.42 -14.63 13.39
N GLY A 126 25.51 -13.77 13.84
CA GLY A 126 25.77 -12.64 14.71
C GLY A 126 24.46 -12.19 15.34
N ASP A 127 24.51 -11.34 16.37
CA ASP A 127 23.32 -10.78 17.02
C ASP A 127 22.93 -9.40 16.45
N GLU A 128 23.83 -8.70 15.80
CA GLU A 128 23.53 -7.37 15.23
C GLU A 128 22.68 -7.49 13.95
N PRO A 129 21.56 -6.77 13.82
CA PRO A 129 20.81 -6.69 12.57
C PRO A 129 21.53 -5.81 11.55
N LEU A 130 21.37 -6.12 10.26
CA LEU A 130 21.88 -5.27 9.17
C LEU A 130 21.15 -3.93 9.08
N ALA A 131 19.87 -3.95 9.43
CA ALA A 131 18.99 -2.78 9.47
C ALA A 131 17.90 -3.03 10.50
N SER A 132 17.49 -1.96 11.18
CA SER A 132 16.38 -2.00 12.14
C SER A 132 15.58 -0.70 12.07
N VAL A 133 14.27 -0.80 12.22
CA VAL A 133 13.36 0.36 12.25
C VAL A 133 12.14 0.05 13.13
N ASP A 134 11.68 1.06 13.87
CA ASP A 134 10.41 0.99 14.59
C ASP A 134 9.26 1.34 13.64
N ILE A 135 8.25 0.46 13.56
CA ILE A 135 7.07 0.64 12.72
C ILE A 135 5.83 0.62 13.61
N GLU A 136 4.99 1.65 13.46
CA GLU A 136 3.66 1.69 14.05
C GLU A 136 2.64 1.10 13.07
N PHE A 137 1.92 0.08 13.50
CA PHE A 137 0.83 -0.52 12.74
C PHE A 137 -0.51 -0.01 13.26
N LEU A 138 -1.21 0.75 12.41
CA LEU A 138 -2.58 1.15 12.68
C LEU A 138 -3.58 0.07 12.25
N PRO A 139 -4.79 0.05 12.83
CA PRO A 139 -5.75 -0.98 12.49
C PRO A 139 -6.22 -0.97 11.04
N GLY A 140 -6.09 -2.11 10.35
CA GLY A 140 -6.41 -2.26 8.94
C GLY A 140 -5.39 -1.63 7.99
N GLN A 141 -4.26 -1.16 8.50
CA GLN A 141 -3.15 -0.64 7.70
C GLN A 141 -2.39 -1.78 7.03
N ILE A 142 -1.88 -1.52 5.83
CA ILE A 142 -0.95 -2.41 5.14
C ILE A 142 0.32 -1.60 4.94
N ILE A 143 1.41 -2.08 5.52
CA ILE A 143 2.75 -1.50 5.38
C ILE A 143 3.56 -2.38 4.41
N ASP A 144 4.16 -1.74 3.42
CA ASP A 144 5.28 -2.31 2.69
C ASP A 144 6.57 -1.79 3.33
N ALA A 145 7.46 -2.71 3.71
CA ALA A 145 8.81 -2.40 4.19
C ALA A 145 9.82 -2.86 3.13
N VAL A 146 10.56 -1.92 2.57
CA VAL A 146 11.53 -2.14 1.50
C VAL A 146 12.93 -2.04 2.08
N VAL A 147 13.71 -3.10 1.93
CA VAL A 147 15.13 -3.13 2.31
C VAL A 147 15.96 -2.63 1.14
N VAL A 148 16.66 -1.52 1.34
CA VAL A 148 17.41 -0.78 0.32
C VAL A 148 18.84 -0.51 0.80
N PRO A 149 19.82 -0.37 -0.11
CA PRO A 149 21.16 0.07 0.24
C PRO A 149 21.26 1.60 0.27
N ASP A 150 22.15 2.13 1.09
CA ASP A 150 22.61 3.52 1.06
C ASP A 150 23.88 3.69 0.19
N ASP A 151 24.41 4.92 0.14
CA ASP A 151 25.62 5.26 -0.61
C ASP A 151 26.90 4.58 -0.07
N ALA A 152 26.90 4.16 1.19
CA ALA A 152 27.99 3.40 1.81
C ALA A 152 27.84 1.88 1.60
N GLY A 153 26.71 1.43 1.05
CA GLY A 153 26.36 0.02 0.91
C GLY A 153 25.79 -0.61 2.20
N ALA A 154 25.56 0.19 3.25
CA ALA A 154 24.80 -0.24 4.41
C ALA A 154 23.31 -0.35 4.05
N LEU A 155 22.56 -1.18 4.79
CA LEU A 155 21.14 -1.38 4.53
C LEU A 155 20.31 -0.53 5.47
N HIS A 156 19.22 0.02 4.96
CA HIS A 156 18.15 0.60 5.75
C HIS A 156 16.79 0.13 5.24
N ILE A 157 15.75 0.44 6.03
CA ILE A 157 14.38 0.01 5.76
C ILE A 157 13.53 1.25 5.53
N GLU A 158 13.01 1.37 4.31
CA GLU A 158 11.99 2.36 3.97
C GLU A 158 10.62 1.70 4.10
N HIS A 159 9.72 2.28 4.90
CA HIS A 159 8.39 1.72 5.11
C HIS A 159 7.31 2.74 4.78
N PHE A 160 6.21 2.26 4.20
CA PHE A 160 5.10 3.12 3.81
C PHE A 160 3.76 2.43 3.85
N ASP A 161 2.73 3.21 4.16
CA ASP A 161 1.33 2.78 4.10
C ASP A 161 0.87 2.65 2.64
N VAL A 162 0.43 1.46 2.25
CA VAL A 162 -0.12 1.19 0.91
C VAL A 162 -1.65 1.23 0.88
N THR A 163 -2.32 1.45 2.01
CA THR A 163 -3.78 1.68 2.07
C THR A 163 -4.17 3.08 1.58
N GLN A 164 -3.19 3.96 1.43
CA GLN A 164 -3.34 5.31 0.92
C GLN A 164 -2.45 5.52 -0.32
N PRO A 165 -2.90 6.30 -1.32
CA PRO A 165 -4.14 7.09 -1.36
C PRO A 165 -5.40 6.26 -1.67
N ARG A 166 -6.58 6.79 -1.34
CA ARG A 166 -7.85 6.25 -1.84
C ARG A 166 -7.95 6.57 -3.33
N LEU A 167 -7.82 5.55 -4.17
CA LEU A 167 -7.86 5.67 -5.62
C LEU A 167 -9.30 5.49 -6.13
N SER A 168 -9.66 6.20 -7.20
CA SER A 168 -10.84 5.84 -7.99
C SER A 168 -10.61 4.55 -8.79
N GLU A 169 -11.65 3.93 -9.34
CA GLU A 169 -11.52 2.74 -10.18
C GLU A 169 -10.67 2.96 -11.44
N GLU A 170 -10.53 4.22 -11.90
CA GLU A 170 -9.68 4.60 -13.04
C GLU A 170 -8.28 5.07 -12.63
N GLN A 171 -7.84 4.82 -11.41
CA GLN A 171 -6.56 5.27 -10.91
C GLN A 171 -5.76 4.14 -10.28
N ALA A 172 -4.44 4.19 -10.44
CA ALA A 172 -3.47 3.37 -9.75
C ALA A 172 -2.45 4.25 -9.04
N SER A 173 -1.86 3.77 -7.95
CA SER A 173 -0.71 4.39 -7.29
C SER A 173 0.52 3.56 -7.58
N VAL A 174 1.60 4.21 -8.03
CA VAL A 174 2.88 3.58 -8.30
C VAL A 174 3.95 4.25 -7.44
N ARG A 175 4.73 3.46 -6.70
CA ARG A 175 5.93 3.92 -6.01
C ARG A 175 7.16 3.39 -6.72
N PHE A 176 8.21 4.21 -6.78
CA PHE A 176 9.50 3.85 -7.34
C PHE A 176 10.53 3.78 -6.22
N VAL A 177 11.40 2.79 -6.29
CA VAL A 177 12.51 2.60 -5.35
C VAL A 177 13.80 2.71 -6.13
N HIS A 178 14.72 3.59 -5.69
CA HIS A 178 16.05 3.64 -6.28
C HIS A 178 17.03 2.81 -5.47
N ALA A 179 17.36 1.61 -5.95
CA ALA A 179 18.29 0.70 -5.27
C ALA A 179 19.52 0.33 -6.13
N MET A 180 19.89 1.19 -7.09
CA MET A 180 20.99 0.93 -8.01
C MET A 180 22.16 1.85 -7.67
N PRO A 181 23.23 1.36 -7.02
CA PRO A 181 24.38 2.19 -6.75
C PRO A 181 25.09 2.63 -8.04
N GLY A 182 25.71 3.80 -8.00
CA GLY A 182 26.64 4.27 -9.05
C GLY A 182 26.00 4.88 -10.30
N ILE A 183 24.68 5.09 -10.35
CA ILE A 183 24.03 5.79 -11.48
C ILE A 183 23.64 7.25 -11.18
N GLY A 184 23.84 7.70 -9.93
CA GLY A 184 23.41 9.03 -9.46
C GLY A 184 21.89 9.13 -9.32
N ASP A 185 21.41 10.32 -8.98
CA ASP A 185 19.98 10.57 -8.76
C ASP A 185 19.14 10.23 -10.00
N ILE A 186 18.01 9.54 -9.80
CA ILE A 186 17.07 9.22 -10.87
C ILE A 186 15.86 10.15 -10.81
N GLN A 187 15.42 10.65 -11.96
CA GLN A 187 14.12 11.31 -12.07
C GLN A 187 13.08 10.32 -12.60
N VAL A 188 12.01 10.14 -11.82
CA VAL A 188 10.83 9.35 -12.21
C VAL A 188 9.68 10.28 -12.54
N ARG A 189 8.90 9.91 -13.56
CA ARG A 189 7.72 10.67 -14.02
C ARG A 189 6.59 9.70 -14.30
N ALA A 190 5.39 10.02 -13.83
CA ALA A 190 4.18 9.32 -14.21
C ALA A 190 3.00 10.28 -14.25
N GLY A 191 2.30 10.32 -15.39
CA GLY A 191 1.32 11.36 -15.67
C GLY A 191 1.89 12.77 -15.50
N ALA A 192 1.20 13.59 -14.71
CA ALA A 192 1.62 14.97 -14.38
C ALA A 192 2.64 15.04 -13.24
N SER A 193 2.94 13.92 -12.59
CA SER A 193 3.71 13.89 -11.36
C SER A 193 5.15 13.44 -11.62
N SER A 194 6.10 13.97 -10.84
CA SER A 194 7.52 13.64 -10.96
C SER A 194 8.24 13.69 -9.62
N SER A 195 9.22 12.82 -9.42
CA SER A 195 10.08 12.80 -8.23
C SER A 195 11.53 12.59 -8.66
N VAL A 196 12.46 13.20 -7.93
CA VAL A 196 13.90 12.88 -8.02
C VAL A 196 14.21 12.01 -6.81
N LEU A 197 14.88 10.88 -7.02
CA LEU A 197 15.23 9.91 -5.99
C LEU A 197 16.74 9.74 -5.95
N LYS A 198 17.32 9.83 -4.76
CA LYS A 198 18.68 9.38 -4.48
C LYS A 198 18.71 7.88 -4.24
N LEU A 199 19.91 7.30 -4.20
CA LEU A 199 20.08 5.91 -3.81
C LEU A 199 19.47 5.69 -2.42
N GLY A 200 18.68 4.62 -2.30
CA GLY A 200 18.01 4.27 -1.05
C GLY A 200 16.68 4.98 -0.83
N GLU A 201 16.28 5.92 -1.69
CA GLU A 201 15.00 6.61 -1.54
C GLU A 201 13.86 5.89 -2.26
N VAL A 202 12.66 6.09 -1.70
CA VAL A 202 11.38 5.65 -2.27
C VAL A 202 10.56 6.89 -2.60
N SER A 203 9.93 6.91 -3.78
CA SER A 203 9.01 7.99 -4.13
C SER A 203 7.72 7.93 -3.31
N ASP A 204 7.05 9.07 -3.22
CA ASP A 204 5.63 9.09 -2.89
C ASP A 204 4.80 8.22 -3.85
N GLY A 205 3.57 7.91 -3.43
CA GLY A 205 2.59 7.20 -4.27
C GLY A 205 2.17 8.06 -5.45
N LEU A 206 2.71 7.75 -6.63
CA LEU A 206 2.45 8.49 -7.86
C LEU A 206 1.15 8.00 -8.49
N VAL A 207 0.11 8.83 -8.42
CA VAL A 207 -1.19 8.49 -8.99
C VAL A 207 -1.14 8.58 -10.51
N ILE A 208 -1.53 7.50 -11.17
CA ILE A 208 -1.59 7.37 -12.62
C ILE A 208 -3.00 6.94 -13.03
N PRO A 209 -3.49 7.31 -14.23
CA PRO A 209 -4.70 6.70 -14.76
C PRO A 209 -4.49 5.17 -14.95
N GLY A 210 -5.50 4.37 -14.60
CA GLY A 210 -5.52 2.91 -14.67
C GLY A 210 -5.54 2.35 -16.10
N GLN A 211 -5.33 3.20 -17.10
CA GLN A 211 -5.13 2.84 -18.49
C GLN A 211 -3.65 2.47 -18.72
N GLU A 212 -3.35 1.63 -19.72
CA GLU A 212 -1.98 1.17 -20.02
C GLU A 212 -1.01 2.35 -20.22
N GLN A 213 0.08 2.39 -19.45
CA GLN A 213 1.10 3.43 -19.54
C GLN A 213 2.50 2.83 -19.68
N SER A 214 3.23 3.35 -20.67
CA SER A 214 4.67 3.16 -20.82
C SER A 214 5.36 4.18 -19.92
N LEU A 215 6.08 3.71 -18.91
CA LEU A 215 6.86 4.57 -18.03
C LEU A 215 8.29 4.67 -18.61
N PRO A 216 8.72 5.88 -19.04
CA PRO A 216 10.08 6.06 -19.50
C PRO A 216 11.04 6.05 -18.29
N SER A 217 11.90 5.03 -18.19
CA SER A 217 13.06 5.10 -17.29
C SER A 217 14.19 5.82 -18.02
N SER A 218 14.63 6.97 -17.49
CA SER A 218 15.71 7.76 -18.09
C SER A 218 17.06 7.36 -17.50
N THR A 219 17.57 6.22 -17.94
CA THR A 219 19.03 6.00 -17.98
C THR A 219 19.46 6.08 -19.44
N THR A 220 20.75 6.32 -19.72
CA THR A 220 21.37 6.52 -21.05
C THR A 220 21.15 5.38 -22.08
N ARG A 221 20.32 4.38 -21.75
CA ARG A 221 19.81 3.34 -22.63
C ARG A 221 18.28 3.31 -22.53
N LYS A 222 17.59 3.77 -23.59
CA LYS A 222 16.12 3.68 -23.74
C LYS A 222 15.64 2.24 -23.46
N LYS A 223 15.11 1.99 -22.26
CA LYS A 223 14.26 0.83 -21.95
C LYS A 223 12.98 1.37 -21.33
N SER A 224 11.87 1.14 -22.02
CA SER A 224 10.51 1.40 -21.54
C SER A 224 10.01 0.15 -20.84
N SER A 225 9.47 0.30 -19.63
CA SER A 225 8.68 -0.74 -18.98
C SER A 225 7.20 -0.34 -19.07
N THR A 226 6.36 -1.26 -19.53
CA THR A 226 4.91 -1.03 -19.67
C THR A 226 4.19 -1.68 -18.50
N ILE A 227 3.42 -0.89 -17.74
CA ILE A 227 2.52 -1.41 -16.70
C ILE A 227 1.14 -1.60 -17.35
N ARG A 228 0.62 -2.83 -17.33
CA ARG A 228 -0.77 -3.13 -17.69
C ARG A 228 -1.58 -3.38 -16.43
N CYS A 229 -2.57 -2.52 -16.18
CA CYS A 229 -3.69 -2.89 -15.32
C CYS A 229 -4.61 -3.80 -16.14
N ALA A 230 -4.85 -5.02 -15.68
CA ALA A 230 -5.76 -5.93 -16.34
C ALA A 230 -7.19 -5.46 -16.11
N SER A 231 -7.90 -5.05 -17.18
CA SER A 231 -9.35 -4.87 -17.14
C SER A 231 -10.00 -6.27 -17.09
N GLY A 232 -10.42 -6.70 -15.90
CA GLY A 232 -11.29 -7.87 -15.78
C GLY A 232 -12.64 -7.58 -16.45
N ARG A 233 -13.05 -8.44 -17.38
CA ARG A 233 -14.43 -8.46 -17.91
C ARG A 233 -15.34 -9.23 -16.97
#